data_AF-A0A1V0PIN1-F1
#
_entry.id   AF-A0A1V0PIN1-F1
#
_cell.length_a   1.000
_cell.length_b   1.000
_cell.length_c   1.000
_cell.angle_alpha   90.00
_cell.angle_beta   90.00
_cell.angle_gamma   90.00
#
_symmetry.space_group_name_H-M   'P 1'
#
loop_
_entity.id
_entity.type
_entity.pdbx_description
1 polymer ?
#
loop_
_entity_poly.entity_id
_entity_poly.type
_entity_poly.pdbx_seq_one_letter_code
_entity_poly.pdbx_strand_id
1 'polypeptide(L)'
;MYFKQFDDLHSGTLNNLFNFYKKDDSSEKGVLTNLQNQVKEYNTLITGVHDDINSQIDSLTANRDHLIDLENKLYTQFFAQTNPDLNNSNFNDSKIASDYQKDENAREALAQNLISSFGQTDSFGSTDYMDKLNDSVSNIAWTSQDYSALFTAMHKKGISTAKYENELDLINRYGSVNPGLTPAQAKFGDAPSNNNTEQTFTKKLKITVPAGVNYSLNLNYPADVQVTYDVNSSVDNKEAKIIETAGTDDLTLYNKDHITTNPDGTTKNEDNTSVATFTIQYNVSLGQTTGAKVKFSWGETGNENVTSEKYILCPANEISEYLGGNNFGDIAELLSQIDDTANLITWIYGKPNYDLDDMLRKLPNSATLEDFKNLSKETRISS
;
A
#
# COMPACT_ATOMS: atom_id res chain seq x y z
N MET A 1 105.43 -62.74 46.68
CA MET A 1 104.92 -62.71 45.29
C MET A 1 103.38 -62.72 45.24
N TYR A 2 102.70 -63.55 46.05
CA TYR A 2 101.23 -63.61 46.14
C TYR A 2 100.51 -62.31 46.57
N PHE A 3 101.03 -61.55 47.54
CA PHE A 3 100.41 -60.30 48.00
C PHE A 3 100.36 -59.20 46.93
N LYS A 4 101.41 -59.09 46.11
CA LYS A 4 101.50 -58.06 45.05
C LYS A 4 100.51 -58.34 43.91
N GLN A 5 100.31 -59.60 43.55
CA GLN A 5 99.29 -60.00 42.58
C GLN A 5 97.88 -59.72 43.07
N PHE A 6 97.62 -59.85 44.37
CA PHE A 6 96.31 -59.52 44.94
C PHE A 6 96.06 -58.00 44.94
N ASP A 7 97.06 -57.20 45.32
CA ASP A 7 96.96 -55.72 45.29
C ASP A 7 96.80 -55.18 43.88
N ASP A 8 97.51 -55.73 42.90
CA ASP A 8 97.41 -55.32 41.49
C ASP A 8 96.03 -55.69 40.90
N LEU A 9 95.49 -56.87 41.25
CA LEU A 9 94.16 -57.31 40.80
C LEU A 9 93.04 -56.54 41.49
N HIS A 10 93.19 -56.26 42.79
CA HIS A 10 92.26 -55.46 43.56
C HIS A 10 92.23 -54.01 43.05
N SER A 11 93.39 -53.38 42.87
CA SER A 11 93.52 -52.02 42.35
C SER A 11 93.06 -51.91 40.90
N GLY A 12 93.35 -52.91 40.06
CA GLY A 12 92.86 -52.99 38.68
C GLY A 12 91.34 -53.12 38.60
N THR A 13 90.74 -53.96 39.44
CA THR A 13 89.28 -54.12 39.52
C THR A 13 88.61 -52.86 40.04
N LEU A 14 89.16 -52.23 41.09
CA LEU A 14 88.67 -50.95 41.62
C LEU A 14 88.79 -49.81 40.61
N ASN A 15 89.91 -49.69 39.90
CA ASN A 15 90.08 -48.67 38.86
C ASN A 15 89.09 -48.86 37.70
N ASN A 16 88.84 -50.11 37.29
CA ASN A 16 87.82 -50.40 36.28
C ASN A 16 86.41 -50.10 36.80
N LEU A 17 86.12 -50.37 38.07
CA LEU A 17 84.85 -49.99 38.70
C LEU A 17 84.68 -48.47 38.78
N PHE A 18 85.74 -47.74 39.12
CA PHE A 18 85.72 -46.26 39.18
C PHE A 18 85.57 -45.62 37.80
N ASN A 19 86.12 -46.23 36.76
CA ASN A 19 85.88 -45.80 35.37
C ASN A 19 84.41 -46.05 34.95
N PHE A 20 83.79 -47.10 35.47
CA PHE A 20 82.38 -47.42 35.22
C PHE A 20 81.43 -46.49 35.98
N TYR A 21 81.67 -46.30 37.28
CA TYR A 21 80.90 -45.43 38.17
C TYR A 21 81.71 -44.98 39.39
N LYS A 22 81.70 -43.68 39.66
CA LYS A 22 82.23 -43.07 40.88
C LYS A 22 81.26 -42.03 41.40
N LYS A 23 80.96 -42.08 42.69
CA LYS A 23 80.15 -41.09 43.42
C LYS A 23 80.99 -40.48 44.53
N ASP A 24 81.26 -39.18 44.42
CA ASP A 24 81.83 -38.36 45.50
C ASP A 24 80.72 -37.43 46.05
N ASP A 25 80.90 -36.81 47.22
CA ASP A 25 79.88 -36.02 47.96
C ASP A 25 79.19 -34.88 47.18
N SER A 26 79.65 -34.56 45.96
CA SER A 26 79.11 -33.49 45.11
C SER A 26 78.94 -33.85 43.63
N SER A 27 79.36 -35.03 43.15
CA SER A 27 79.16 -35.41 41.73
C SER A 27 79.29 -36.92 41.47
N GLU A 28 78.50 -37.41 40.52
CA GLU A 28 78.62 -38.76 39.95
C GLU A 28 79.39 -38.66 38.62
N LYS A 29 80.33 -39.58 38.36
CA LYS A 29 81.20 -39.61 37.18
C LYS A 29 81.44 -41.04 36.72
N GLY A 30 81.84 -41.23 35.46
CA GLY A 30 82.07 -42.53 34.84
C GLY A 30 81.14 -42.79 33.65
N VAL A 31 81.32 -43.93 32.99
CA VAL A 31 80.56 -44.29 31.78
C VAL A 31 79.04 -44.35 32.04
N LEU A 32 78.62 -44.86 33.21
CA LEU A 32 77.21 -44.95 33.57
C LEU A 32 76.54 -43.58 33.69
N THR A 33 77.21 -42.61 34.35
CA THR A 33 76.67 -41.25 34.51
C THR A 33 76.60 -40.51 33.16
N ASN A 34 77.57 -40.71 32.28
CA ASN A 34 77.52 -40.17 30.92
C ASN A 34 76.32 -40.72 30.13
N LEU A 35 76.07 -42.03 30.21
CA LEU A 35 74.90 -42.64 29.57
C LEU A 35 73.59 -42.11 30.16
N GLN A 36 73.50 -41.94 31.48
CA GLN A 36 72.32 -41.35 32.14
C GLN A 36 72.05 -39.93 31.65
N ASN A 37 73.09 -39.10 31.51
CA ASN A 37 72.97 -37.74 30.97
C ASN A 37 72.54 -37.75 29.50
N GLN A 38 73.15 -38.61 28.66
CA GLN A 38 72.75 -38.76 27.26
C GLN A 38 71.29 -39.21 27.11
N VAL A 39 70.85 -40.17 27.93
CA VAL A 39 69.46 -40.63 27.95
C VAL A 39 68.53 -39.48 28.39
N LYS A 40 68.93 -38.67 29.37
CA LYS A 40 68.14 -37.51 29.82
C LYS A 40 68.04 -36.42 28.74
N GLU A 41 69.13 -36.10 28.07
CA GLU A 41 69.16 -35.15 26.95
C GLU A 41 68.30 -35.65 25.78
N TYR A 42 68.46 -36.92 25.41
CA TYR A 42 67.66 -37.55 24.37
C TYR A 42 66.16 -37.52 24.71
N ASN A 43 65.78 -37.88 25.94
CA ASN A 43 64.39 -37.82 26.39
C ASN A 43 63.85 -36.39 26.32
N THR A 44 64.65 -35.38 26.70
CA THR A 44 64.25 -33.97 26.61
C THR A 44 64.01 -33.54 25.17
N LEU A 45 64.91 -33.93 24.24
CA LEU A 45 64.76 -33.64 22.82
C LEU A 45 63.51 -34.32 22.22
N ILE A 46 63.29 -35.60 22.52
CA ILE A 46 62.14 -36.36 22.02
C ILE A 46 60.83 -35.79 22.56
N THR A 47 60.77 -35.40 23.83
CA THR A 47 59.59 -34.71 24.38
C THR A 47 59.34 -33.39 23.64
N GLY A 48 60.37 -32.57 23.41
CA GLY A 48 60.21 -31.32 22.67
C GLY A 48 59.72 -31.51 21.23
N VAL A 49 60.25 -32.51 20.51
CA VAL A 49 59.79 -32.86 19.15
C VAL A 49 58.34 -33.35 19.17
N HIS A 50 57.98 -34.19 20.14
CA HIS A 50 56.62 -34.70 20.29
C HIS A 50 55.62 -33.56 20.56
N ASP A 51 55.98 -32.60 21.41
CA ASP A 51 55.13 -31.44 21.73
C ASP A 51 54.97 -30.49 20.52
N ASP A 52 56.02 -30.31 19.71
CA ASP A 52 55.95 -29.55 18.46
C ASP A 52 55.05 -30.23 17.43
N ILE A 53 55.19 -31.56 17.25
CA ILE A 53 54.32 -32.35 16.37
C ILE A 53 52.85 -32.22 16.79
N ASN A 54 52.55 -32.32 18.10
CA ASN A 54 51.18 -32.16 18.59
C ASN A 54 50.65 -30.75 18.32
N SER A 55 51.45 -29.72 18.55
CA SER A 55 51.07 -28.33 18.25
C SER A 55 50.78 -28.11 16.76
N GLN A 56 51.54 -28.75 15.86
CA GLN A 56 51.29 -28.74 14.43
C GLN A 56 49.99 -29.48 14.06
N ILE A 57 49.72 -30.64 14.68
CA ILE A 57 48.48 -31.40 14.48
C ILE A 57 47.26 -30.57 14.89
N ASP A 58 47.33 -29.88 16.04
CA ASP A 58 46.26 -29.01 16.51
C ASP A 58 46.02 -27.84 15.54
N SER A 59 47.10 -27.21 15.07
CA SER A 59 47.02 -26.10 14.10
C SER A 59 46.42 -26.55 12.76
N LEU A 60 46.82 -27.71 12.25
CA LEU A 60 46.27 -28.28 11.02
C LEU A 60 44.80 -28.66 11.17
N THR A 61 44.42 -29.17 12.34
CA THR A 61 43.03 -29.49 12.68
C THR A 61 42.15 -28.25 12.67
N ALA A 62 42.60 -27.17 13.31
CA ALA A 62 41.89 -25.89 13.30
C ALA A 62 41.75 -25.30 11.88
N ASN A 63 42.82 -25.37 11.08
CA ASN A 63 42.79 -24.90 9.69
C ASN A 63 41.83 -25.72 8.81
N ARG A 64 41.80 -27.04 8.98
CA ARG A 64 40.84 -27.91 8.29
C ARG A 64 39.41 -27.51 8.61
N ASP A 65 39.09 -27.36 9.91
CA ASP A 65 37.74 -27.01 10.34
C ASP A 65 37.33 -25.62 9.82
N HIS A 66 38.29 -24.68 9.75
CA HIS A 66 38.07 -23.37 9.14
C HIS A 66 37.80 -23.44 7.63
N LEU A 67 38.54 -24.27 6.89
CA LEU A 67 38.30 -24.47 5.46
C LEU A 67 36.92 -25.09 5.17
N ILE A 68 36.48 -26.02 6.01
CA ILE A 68 35.13 -26.62 5.91
C ILE A 68 34.03 -25.59 6.17
N ASP A 69 34.21 -24.70 7.16
CA ASP A 69 33.28 -23.58 7.40
C ASP A 69 33.23 -22.61 6.21
N LEU A 70 34.38 -22.28 5.63
CA LEU A 70 34.44 -21.44 4.42
C LEU A 70 33.75 -22.10 3.22
N GLU A 71 33.92 -23.41 3.05
CA GLU A 71 33.28 -24.16 1.97
C GLU A 71 31.75 -24.21 2.14
N ASN A 72 31.25 -24.43 3.37
CA ASN A 72 29.83 -24.32 3.67
C ASN A 72 29.29 -22.92 3.31
N LYS A 73 30.00 -21.86 3.70
CA LYS A 73 29.62 -20.48 3.37
C LYS A 73 29.60 -20.23 1.87
N LEU A 74 30.57 -20.78 1.13
CA LEU A 74 30.62 -20.67 -0.33
C LEU A 74 29.38 -21.27 -0.98
N TYR A 75 28.99 -22.50 -0.60
CA TYR A 75 27.81 -23.13 -1.17
C TYR A 75 26.50 -22.43 -0.78
N THR A 76 26.41 -21.90 0.42
CA THR A 76 25.25 -21.09 0.82
C THR A 76 25.17 -19.78 0.02
N GLN A 77 26.29 -19.04 -0.12
CA GLN A 77 26.27 -17.71 -0.75
C GLN A 77 26.20 -17.74 -2.28
N PHE A 78 26.87 -18.71 -2.91
CA PHE A 78 27.01 -18.76 -4.37
C PHE A 78 26.16 -19.83 -5.05
N PHE A 79 25.58 -20.76 -4.29
CA PHE A 79 24.77 -21.86 -4.82
C PHE A 79 23.47 -22.09 -4.04
N ALA A 80 23.02 -21.13 -3.23
CA ALA A 80 21.74 -21.14 -2.53
C ALA A 80 21.48 -22.41 -1.69
N GLN A 81 22.54 -23.11 -1.27
CA GLN A 81 22.40 -24.32 -0.48
C GLN A 81 22.10 -23.96 0.97
N THR A 82 20.89 -24.33 1.40
CA THR A 82 20.47 -24.17 2.78
C THR A 82 21.14 -25.26 3.61
N ASN A 83 22.22 -24.90 4.30
CA ASN A 83 23.01 -25.78 5.15
C ASN A 83 23.62 -26.99 4.41
N PRO A 84 24.76 -26.83 3.74
CA PRO A 84 25.41 -27.88 2.96
C PRO A 84 25.91 -29.07 3.79
N ASP A 85 25.91 -28.96 5.13
CA ASP A 85 26.32 -30.00 6.09
C ASP A 85 27.69 -30.63 5.78
N LEU A 86 28.61 -29.84 5.20
CA LEU A 86 29.98 -30.30 4.95
C LEU A 86 30.72 -30.45 6.27
N ASN A 87 31.42 -31.56 6.40
CA ASN A 87 32.18 -31.97 7.57
C ASN A 87 33.36 -32.87 7.15
N ASN A 88 34.14 -33.30 8.13
CA ASN A 88 35.36 -34.09 7.90
C ASN A 88 35.16 -35.40 7.13
N SER A 89 33.93 -35.92 7.04
CA SER A 89 33.64 -37.19 6.36
C SER A 89 33.23 -37.04 4.90
N ASN A 90 32.77 -35.85 4.48
CA ASN A 90 32.14 -35.66 3.17
C ASN A 90 32.65 -34.44 2.39
N PHE A 91 33.54 -33.60 2.94
CA PHE A 91 34.08 -32.42 2.25
C PHE A 91 34.78 -32.75 0.91
N ASN A 92 35.23 -33.98 0.73
CA ASN A 92 35.89 -34.45 -0.50
C ASN A 92 34.97 -35.29 -1.41
N ASP A 93 33.67 -35.36 -1.11
CA ASP A 93 32.73 -36.10 -1.94
C ASP A 93 32.43 -35.33 -3.23
N SER A 94 32.97 -35.84 -4.34
CA SER A 94 32.74 -35.29 -5.68
C SER A 94 31.26 -35.18 -6.08
N LYS A 95 30.38 -36.00 -5.47
CA LYS A 95 28.94 -35.96 -5.74
C LYS A 95 28.31 -34.70 -5.15
N ILE A 96 28.74 -34.27 -3.97
CA ILE A 96 28.23 -33.07 -3.32
C ILE A 96 28.54 -31.83 -4.17
N ALA A 97 29.78 -31.72 -4.65
CA ALA A 97 30.16 -30.65 -5.57
C ALA A 97 29.30 -30.68 -6.86
N SER A 98 29.07 -31.86 -7.44
CA SER A 98 28.22 -31.99 -8.63
C SER A 98 26.74 -31.66 -8.38
N ASP A 99 26.24 -31.92 -7.16
CA ASP A 99 24.85 -31.65 -6.80
C ASP A 99 24.63 -30.16 -6.49
N TYR A 100 25.62 -29.49 -5.89
CA TYR A 100 25.53 -28.10 -5.49
C TYR A 100 25.96 -27.11 -6.59
N GLN A 101 27.00 -27.41 -7.36
CA GLN A 101 27.56 -26.51 -8.38
C GLN A 101 26.79 -26.58 -9.71
N LYS A 102 25.47 -26.42 -9.64
CA LYS A 102 24.59 -26.36 -10.81
C LYS A 102 24.30 -24.90 -11.18
N ASP A 103 24.16 -24.64 -12.48
CA ASP A 103 23.80 -23.31 -12.99
C ASP A 103 22.51 -22.78 -12.38
N GLU A 104 21.52 -23.66 -12.17
CA GLU A 104 20.22 -23.33 -11.54
C GLU A 104 20.40 -22.77 -10.13
N ASN A 105 21.21 -23.46 -9.32
CA ASN A 105 21.55 -23.07 -7.96
C ASN A 105 22.31 -21.74 -7.92
N ALA A 106 23.24 -21.54 -8.85
CA ALA A 106 24.01 -20.29 -8.95
C ALA A 106 23.11 -19.10 -9.37
N ARG A 107 22.17 -19.34 -10.29
CA ARG A 107 21.16 -18.34 -10.69
C ARG A 107 20.24 -17.99 -9.53
N GLU A 108 19.82 -18.97 -8.73
CA GLU A 108 19.01 -18.72 -7.55
C GLU A 108 19.77 -17.90 -6.49
N ALA A 109 21.02 -18.26 -6.21
CA ALA A 109 21.87 -17.51 -5.27
C ALA A 109 22.08 -16.06 -5.72
N LEU A 110 22.34 -15.86 -7.02
CA LEU A 110 22.44 -14.53 -7.60
C LEU A 110 21.12 -13.76 -7.48
N ALA A 111 19.98 -14.41 -7.73
CA ALA A 111 18.66 -13.79 -7.58
C ALA A 111 18.40 -13.35 -6.13
N GLN A 112 18.71 -14.19 -5.13
CA GLN A 112 18.57 -13.85 -3.71
C GLN A 112 19.47 -12.66 -3.31
N ASN A 113 20.72 -12.63 -3.79
CA ASN A 113 21.63 -11.51 -3.59
C ASN A 113 21.14 -10.23 -4.25
N LEU A 114 20.58 -10.32 -5.46
CA LEU A 114 19.99 -9.17 -6.14
C LEU A 114 18.73 -8.67 -5.42
N ILE A 115 17.82 -9.56 -5.01
CA ILE A 115 16.61 -9.21 -4.26
C ILE A 115 16.95 -8.45 -2.97
N SER A 116 17.97 -8.90 -2.24
CA SER A 116 18.43 -8.20 -1.03
C SER A 116 19.21 -6.90 -1.32
N SER A 117 19.75 -6.75 -2.52
CA SER A 117 20.48 -5.55 -2.96
C SER A 117 19.58 -4.44 -3.51
N PHE A 118 18.41 -4.79 -4.05
CA PHE A 118 17.44 -3.80 -4.52
C PHE A 118 16.58 -3.30 -3.35
N GLY A 119 16.58 -1.99 -3.09
CA GLY A 119 15.81 -1.38 -2.00
C GLY A 119 14.28 -1.42 -2.19
N GLN A 120 13.81 -1.80 -3.39
CA GLN A 120 12.39 -1.96 -3.70
C GLN A 120 12.22 -3.05 -4.76
N THR A 121 11.19 -3.88 -4.60
CA THR A 121 10.82 -4.96 -5.54
C THR A 121 10.02 -4.47 -6.74
N ASP A 122 9.53 -3.24 -6.65
CA ASP A 122 8.74 -2.57 -7.67
C ASP A 122 9.13 -1.08 -7.73
N SER A 123 9.25 -0.54 -8.93
CA SER A 123 9.47 0.90 -9.16
C SER A 123 8.21 1.59 -9.66
N PHE A 124 7.14 0.85 -9.92
CA PHE A 124 5.89 1.36 -10.50
C PHE A 124 4.90 1.78 -9.41
N GLY A 125 4.76 1.00 -8.34
CA GLY A 125 3.93 1.35 -7.18
C GLY A 125 4.34 2.62 -6.43
N SER A 126 5.56 3.13 -6.65
CA SER A 126 6.08 4.37 -6.05
C SER A 126 6.08 5.57 -7.01
N THR A 127 5.46 5.43 -8.18
CA THR A 127 5.40 6.50 -9.20
C THR A 127 4.05 7.20 -9.21
N ASP A 128 4.06 8.47 -9.61
CA ASP A 128 2.87 9.32 -9.85
C ASP A 128 1.86 8.70 -10.83
N TYR A 129 2.22 7.65 -11.58
CA TYR A 129 1.29 6.96 -12.48
C TYR A 129 0.12 6.33 -11.73
N MET A 130 0.38 5.75 -10.56
CA MET A 130 -0.67 5.14 -9.74
C MET A 130 -1.58 6.19 -9.13
N ASP A 131 -1.03 7.32 -8.68
CA ASP A 131 -1.81 8.44 -8.16
C ASP A 131 -2.70 9.04 -9.26
N LYS A 132 -2.16 9.27 -10.46
CA LYS A 132 -2.94 9.77 -11.61
C LYS A 132 -4.03 8.79 -12.05
N LEU A 133 -3.74 7.48 -12.04
CA LEU A 133 -4.75 6.47 -12.33
C LEU A 133 -5.87 6.52 -11.30
N ASN A 134 -5.52 6.51 -10.02
CA ASN A 134 -6.48 6.55 -8.92
C ASN A 134 -7.35 7.82 -8.97
N ASP A 135 -6.74 8.97 -9.21
CA ASP A 135 -7.45 10.24 -9.40
C ASP A 135 -8.42 10.17 -10.59
N SER A 136 -7.99 9.60 -11.72
CA SER A 136 -8.83 9.45 -12.92
C SER A 136 -10.01 8.50 -12.67
N VAL A 137 -9.76 7.35 -12.05
CA VAL A 137 -10.80 6.38 -11.68
C VAL A 137 -11.81 7.00 -10.71
N SER A 138 -11.36 7.81 -9.75
CA SER A 138 -12.25 8.46 -8.78
C SER A 138 -13.08 9.62 -9.33
N ASN A 139 -12.71 10.19 -10.48
CA ASN A 139 -13.49 11.23 -11.15
C ASN A 139 -14.62 10.69 -12.04
N ILE A 140 -14.70 9.37 -12.22
CA ILE A 140 -15.63 8.70 -13.12
C ILE A 140 -16.66 7.90 -12.31
N ALA A 141 -17.91 7.87 -12.76
CA ALA A 141 -18.89 6.92 -12.24
C ALA A 141 -18.64 5.56 -12.91
N TRP A 142 -18.57 4.48 -12.14
CA TRP A 142 -18.07 3.21 -12.69
C TRP A 142 -19.12 2.38 -13.41
N THR A 143 -20.41 2.66 -13.20
CA THR A 143 -21.47 1.81 -13.75
C THR A 143 -22.14 2.45 -14.95
N SER A 144 -22.37 1.67 -16.00
CA SER A 144 -23.12 2.11 -17.20
C SER A 144 -24.54 2.59 -16.86
N GLN A 145 -25.11 2.12 -15.75
CA GLN A 145 -26.43 2.55 -15.28
C GLN A 145 -26.47 4.05 -14.95
N ASP A 146 -25.38 4.61 -14.42
CA ASP A 146 -25.26 6.05 -14.11
C ASP A 146 -25.29 6.91 -15.39
N TYR A 147 -24.99 6.31 -16.56
CA TYR A 147 -25.00 6.93 -17.88
C TYR A 147 -26.23 6.57 -18.71
N SER A 148 -27.20 5.84 -18.16
CA SER A 148 -28.33 5.25 -18.89
C SER A 148 -29.12 6.26 -19.76
N ALA A 149 -29.36 7.48 -19.27
CA ALA A 149 -30.03 8.51 -20.06
C ALA A 149 -29.17 9.02 -21.23
N LEU A 150 -27.87 9.22 -21.02
CA LEU A 150 -26.91 9.59 -22.07
C LEU A 150 -26.81 8.48 -23.13
N PHE A 151 -26.63 7.23 -22.70
CA PHE A 151 -26.51 6.08 -23.60
C PHE A 151 -27.79 5.84 -24.39
N THR A 152 -28.96 6.03 -23.76
CA THR A 152 -30.24 6.01 -24.46
C THR A 152 -30.32 7.08 -25.56
N ALA A 153 -29.86 8.30 -25.27
CA ALA A 153 -29.83 9.37 -26.27
C ALA A 153 -28.86 9.08 -27.42
N MET A 154 -27.68 8.54 -27.13
CA MET A 154 -26.70 8.08 -28.12
C MET A 154 -27.28 6.99 -29.03
N HIS A 155 -27.91 5.97 -28.45
CA HIS A 155 -28.57 4.91 -29.21
C HIS A 155 -29.70 5.43 -30.11
N LYS A 156 -30.54 6.35 -29.63
CA LYS A 156 -31.57 7.01 -30.45
C LYS A 156 -30.98 7.74 -31.67
N LYS A 157 -29.71 8.14 -31.61
CA LYS A 157 -28.96 8.78 -32.70
C LYS A 157 -28.11 7.82 -33.53
N GLY A 158 -28.21 6.51 -33.27
CA GLY A 158 -27.45 5.48 -33.98
C GLY A 158 -25.97 5.42 -33.57
N ILE A 159 -25.60 6.03 -32.45
CA ILE A 159 -24.25 5.96 -31.89
C ILE A 159 -24.18 4.73 -30.97
N SER A 160 -23.15 3.91 -31.16
CA SER A 160 -22.89 2.74 -30.32
C SER A 160 -22.28 3.15 -28.98
N THR A 161 -22.79 2.58 -27.89
CA THR A 161 -22.29 2.78 -26.52
C THR A 161 -21.45 1.59 -26.03
N ALA A 162 -21.38 0.51 -26.80
CA ALA A 162 -20.75 -0.75 -26.39
C ALA A 162 -19.28 -0.59 -25.97
N LYS A 163 -18.53 0.30 -26.64
CA LYS A 163 -17.15 0.63 -26.27
C LYS A 163 -17.09 1.15 -24.82
N TYR A 164 -17.89 2.18 -24.51
CA TYR A 164 -17.92 2.81 -23.19
C TYR A 164 -18.48 1.90 -22.12
N GLU A 165 -19.43 1.01 -22.45
CA GLU A 165 -19.94 0.01 -21.52
C GLU A 165 -18.84 -0.99 -21.11
N ASN A 166 -18.03 -1.45 -22.06
CA ASN A 166 -16.89 -2.32 -21.79
C ASN A 166 -15.80 -1.61 -20.97
N GLU A 167 -15.52 -0.35 -21.28
CA GLU A 167 -14.54 0.48 -20.56
C GLU A 167 -14.97 0.71 -19.11
N LEU A 168 -16.24 1.05 -18.90
CA LEU A 168 -16.83 1.18 -17.57
C LEU A 168 -16.83 -0.14 -16.81
N ASP A 169 -17.05 -1.29 -17.46
CA ASP A 169 -16.92 -2.60 -16.81
C ASP A 169 -15.48 -2.84 -16.31
N LEU A 170 -14.47 -2.54 -17.13
CA LEU A 170 -13.06 -2.66 -16.70
C LEU A 170 -12.74 -1.71 -15.54
N ILE A 171 -13.14 -0.44 -15.64
CA ILE A 171 -12.94 0.58 -14.59
C ILE A 171 -13.63 0.13 -13.29
N ASN A 172 -14.85 -0.40 -13.38
CA ASN A 172 -15.60 -0.89 -12.22
C ASN A 172 -14.91 -2.08 -11.56
N ARG A 173 -14.44 -3.06 -12.34
CA ARG A 173 -13.69 -4.22 -11.82
C ARG A 173 -12.41 -3.78 -11.12
N TYR A 174 -11.69 -2.80 -11.65
CA TYR A 174 -10.48 -2.27 -11.04
C TYR A 174 -10.78 -1.43 -9.78
N GLY A 175 -11.68 -0.46 -9.88
CA GLY A 175 -12.06 0.43 -8.79
C GLY A 175 -12.63 -0.32 -7.59
N SER A 176 -13.41 -1.38 -7.83
CA SER A 176 -14.02 -2.20 -6.77
C SER A 176 -13.01 -3.01 -5.95
N VAL A 177 -11.82 -3.31 -6.51
CA VAL A 177 -10.80 -4.13 -5.84
C VAL A 177 -9.66 -3.31 -5.25
N ASN A 178 -9.61 -2.01 -5.53
CA ASN A 178 -8.57 -1.12 -5.05
C ASN A 178 -9.04 -0.37 -3.79
N PRO A 179 -8.45 -0.64 -2.61
CA PRO A 179 -8.89 -0.04 -1.37
C PRO A 179 -8.69 1.49 -1.38
N GLY A 180 -9.74 2.22 -1.03
CA GLY A 180 -9.71 3.68 -0.90
C GLY A 180 -10.25 4.45 -2.11
N LEU A 181 -10.56 3.77 -3.21
CA LEU A 181 -11.25 4.39 -4.34
C LEU A 181 -12.77 4.40 -4.11
N THR A 182 -13.39 5.51 -4.51
CA THR A 182 -14.85 5.63 -4.58
C THR A 182 -15.24 6.22 -5.93
N PRO A 183 -16.35 5.76 -6.55
CA PRO A 183 -16.80 6.31 -7.82
C PRO A 183 -17.33 7.73 -7.64
N ALA A 184 -17.15 8.56 -8.66
CA ALA A 184 -17.89 9.81 -8.78
C ALA A 184 -19.39 9.52 -9.04
N GLN A 185 -20.21 10.57 -8.96
CA GLN A 185 -21.62 10.49 -9.37
C GLN A 185 -21.80 11.13 -10.74
N ALA A 186 -22.28 10.35 -11.70
CA ALA A 186 -22.82 10.86 -12.95
C ALA A 186 -24.34 10.86 -12.86
N LYS A 187 -24.98 11.99 -13.15
CA LYS A 187 -26.44 12.10 -13.22
C LYS A 187 -26.83 12.86 -14.46
N PHE A 188 -27.39 12.13 -15.42
CA PHE A 188 -28.00 12.69 -16.61
C PHE A 188 -29.51 12.78 -16.36
N GLY A 189 -30.09 13.95 -16.65
CA GLY A 189 -31.54 14.06 -16.75
C GLY A 189 -32.04 13.27 -17.96
N ASP A 190 -33.30 12.83 -17.90
CA ASP A 190 -33.98 12.30 -19.08
C ASP A 190 -33.88 13.29 -20.24
N ALA A 191 -33.63 12.79 -21.44
CA ALA A 191 -33.72 13.61 -22.64
C ALA A 191 -35.14 14.21 -22.72
N PRO A 192 -35.31 15.54 -22.67
CA PRO A 192 -36.61 16.17 -22.57
C PRO A 192 -37.44 15.84 -23.80
N SER A 193 -38.68 15.41 -23.55
CA SER A 193 -39.63 15.00 -24.60
C SER A 193 -40.28 16.17 -25.33
N ASN A 194 -40.20 17.38 -24.76
CA ASN A 194 -40.80 18.60 -25.30
C ASN A 194 -39.79 19.76 -25.18
N ASN A 195 -39.83 20.71 -26.12
CA ASN A 195 -39.11 21.97 -25.98
C ASN A 195 -39.73 22.81 -24.85
N ASN A 196 -39.21 22.70 -23.63
CA ASN A 196 -39.57 23.58 -22.54
C ASN A 196 -38.44 24.59 -22.31
N THR A 197 -38.78 25.86 -22.48
CA THR A 197 -37.87 27.01 -22.29
C THR A 197 -37.71 27.43 -20.84
N GLU A 198 -38.49 26.84 -19.92
CA GLU A 198 -38.46 27.13 -18.48
C GLU A 198 -38.26 25.81 -17.71
N GLN A 199 -37.27 25.78 -16.82
CA GLN A 199 -37.02 24.65 -15.94
C GLN A 199 -37.07 25.09 -14.49
N THR A 200 -37.88 24.37 -13.72
CA THR A 200 -38.04 24.55 -12.28
C THR A 200 -37.60 23.28 -11.55
N PHE A 201 -36.84 23.44 -10.47
CA PHE A 201 -36.38 22.31 -9.64
C PHE A 201 -36.71 22.55 -8.18
N THR A 202 -37.17 21.50 -7.51
CA THR A 202 -37.43 21.52 -6.06
C THR A 202 -36.27 20.88 -5.31
N LYS A 203 -35.72 21.60 -4.32
CA LYS A 203 -34.62 21.14 -3.46
C LYS A 203 -34.97 21.32 -1.99
N LYS A 204 -34.18 20.68 -1.13
CA LYS A 204 -34.34 20.73 0.33
C LYS A 204 -33.00 21.09 0.96
N LEU A 205 -32.99 22.16 1.75
CA LEU A 205 -31.87 22.58 2.59
C LEU A 205 -32.20 22.23 4.04
N LYS A 206 -31.28 21.55 4.73
CA LYS A 206 -31.42 21.25 6.17
C LYS A 206 -30.56 22.19 6.99
N ILE A 207 -31.17 22.85 7.97
CA ILE A 207 -30.51 23.81 8.87
C ILE A 207 -30.81 23.42 10.31
N THR A 208 -29.77 23.29 11.11
CA THR A 208 -29.90 23.06 12.56
C THR A 208 -29.71 24.38 13.29
N VAL A 209 -30.67 24.72 14.15
CA VAL A 209 -30.68 25.95 14.95
C VAL A 209 -30.61 25.56 16.43
N PRO A 210 -29.63 26.07 17.19
CA PRO A 210 -29.53 25.84 18.63
C PRO A 210 -30.79 26.28 19.39
N ALA A 211 -30.94 25.78 20.60
CA ALA A 211 -32.01 26.15 21.51
C ALA A 211 -31.89 27.63 21.93
N GLY A 212 -33.01 28.36 21.96
CA GLY A 212 -33.05 29.76 22.43
C GLY A 212 -32.61 30.82 21.42
N VAL A 213 -32.29 30.44 20.17
CA VAL A 213 -31.80 31.38 19.14
C VAL A 213 -32.67 31.41 17.88
N ASN A 214 -32.51 32.48 17.10
CA ASN A 214 -33.17 32.67 15.81
C ASN A 214 -32.08 32.84 14.76
N TYR A 215 -32.18 32.12 13.64
CA TYR A 215 -31.33 32.38 12.48
C TYR A 215 -32.13 33.07 11.38
N SER A 216 -31.51 34.05 10.73
CA SER A 216 -32.04 34.62 9.49
C SER A 216 -31.42 33.84 8.34
N LEU A 217 -32.24 33.20 7.52
CA LEU A 217 -31.83 32.56 6.28
C LEU A 217 -32.02 33.55 5.14
N ASN A 218 -30.91 33.97 4.55
CA ASN A 218 -30.88 34.89 3.43
C ASN A 218 -30.49 34.16 2.15
N LEU A 219 -31.10 34.58 1.04
CA LEU A 219 -30.80 34.09 -0.29
C LEU A 219 -30.05 35.13 -1.10
N ASN A 220 -29.12 34.66 -1.92
CA ASN A 220 -28.50 35.48 -2.94
C ASN A 220 -28.35 34.69 -4.23
N TYR A 221 -28.95 35.21 -5.30
CA TYR A 221 -28.98 34.60 -6.61
C TYR A 221 -28.99 35.69 -7.70
N PRO A 222 -28.54 35.37 -8.93
CA PRO A 222 -28.57 36.31 -10.07
C PRO A 222 -30.00 36.79 -10.39
N ALA A 223 -30.15 38.02 -10.90
CA ALA A 223 -31.45 38.63 -11.18
C ALA A 223 -32.35 37.83 -12.15
N ASP A 224 -31.74 37.02 -13.02
CA ASP A 224 -32.44 36.20 -14.02
C ASP A 224 -32.88 34.83 -13.48
N VAL A 225 -32.66 34.58 -12.19
CA VAL A 225 -33.05 33.37 -11.46
C VAL A 225 -34.12 33.77 -10.46
N GLN A 226 -35.12 32.91 -10.27
CA GLN A 226 -36.07 33.06 -9.17
C GLN A 226 -35.92 31.89 -8.21
N VAL A 227 -35.83 32.19 -6.92
CA VAL A 227 -35.85 31.18 -5.86
C VAL A 227 -37.03 31.49 -4.96
N THR A 228 -37.97 30.55 -4.85
CA THR A 228 -39.16 30.70 -4.00
C THR A 228 -39.20 29.58 -2.99
N TYR A 229 -39.45 29.89 -1.72
CA TYR A 229 -39.68 28.86 -0.73
C TYR A 229 -41.02 28.14 -0.97
N ASP A 230 -41.02 26.86 -0.66
CA ASP A 230 -42.17 25.99 -0.77
C ASP A 230 -42.85 25.85 0.60
N VAL A 231 -44.19 25.83 0.58
CA VAL A 231 -45.06 25.64 1.75
C VAL A 231 -44.83 24.31 2.47
N ASN A 232 -44.16 23.36 1.82
CA ASN A 232 -43.81 22.06 2.40
C ASN A 232 -42.56 22.08 3.32
N SER A 233 -42.01 23.26 3.59
CA SER A 233 -40.93 23.41 4.58
C SER A 233 -41.42 22.97 5.96
N SER A 234 -40.58 22.28 6.72
CA SER A 234 -40.98 21.67 8.01
C SER A 234 -39.91 21.83 9.08
N VAL A 235 -40.31 21.63 10.33
CA VAL A 235 -39.44 21.67 11.50
C VAL A 235 -39.79 20.50 12.43
N ASP A 236 -38.76 19.87 13.01
CA ASP A 236 -38.88 18.70 13.88
C ASP A 236 -39.25 19.03 15.35
N ASN A 237 -39.20 20.30 15.72
CA ASN A 237 -39.55 20.82 17.03
C ASN A 237 -40.89 21.58 16.97
N LYS A 238 -41.86 21.19 17.80
CA LYS A 238 -43.21 21.77 17.85
C LYS A 238 -43.25 23.24 18.27
N GLU A 239 -42.25 23.67 19.05
CA GLU A 239 -42.14 25.06 19.53
C GLU A 239 -41.33 25.94 18.57
N ALA A 240 -40.68 25.34 17.58
CA ALA A 240 -39.98 26.05 16.53
C ALA A 240 -40.94 26.38 15.37
N LYS A 241 -40.69 27.49 14.68
CA LYS A 241 -41.50 27.90 13.53
C LYS A 241 -40.68 28.64 12.49
N ILE A 242 -41.09 28.51 11.24
CA ILE A 242 -40.57 29.31 10.13
C ILE A 242 -41.46 30.54 10.03
N ILE A 243 -40.86 31.73 10.10
CA ILE A 243 -41.56 33.00 9.94
C ILE A 243 -41.09 33.62 8.63
N GLU A 244 -42.01 33.84 7.71
CA GLU A 244 -41.77 34.60 6.49
C GLU A 244 -41.77 36.10 6.80
N THR A 245 -40.74 36.80 6.32
CA THR A 245 -40.69 38.26 6.44
C THR A 245 -41.41 38.87 5.23
N ALA A 246 -42.52 39.56 5.47
CA ALA A 246 -43.35 40.10 4.41
C ALA A 246 -42.57 41.09 3.51
N GLY A 247 -42.53 40.80 2.21
CA GLY A 247 -41.88 41.66 1.21
C GLY A 247 -40.40 41.40 0.98
N THR A 248 -39.85 40.31 1.53
CA THR A 248 -38.45 39.88 1.34
C THR A 248 -38.38 38.37 1.06
N ASP A 249 -37.29 37.91 0.44
CA ASP A 249 -36.99 36.47 0.25
C ASP A 249 -36.26 35.85 1.47
N ASP A 250 -36.42 36.46 2.64
CA ASP A 250 -35.72 36.05 3.86
C ASP A 250 -36.67 35.29 4.80
N LEU A 251 -36.17 34.18 5.36
CA LEU A 251 -36.88 33.40 6.37
C LEU A 251 -36.23 33.58 7.73
N THR A 252 -37.06 33.78 8.76
CA THR A 252 -36.61 33.67 10.16
C THR A 252 -36.91 32.27 10.68
N LEU A 253 -35.85 31.53 11.02
CA LEU A 253 -35.92 30.24 11.68
C LEU A 253 -36.00 30.46 13.19
N TYR A 254 -37.21 30.46 13.74
CA TYR A 254 -37.46 30.75 15.14
C TYR A 254 -37.34 29.48 15.97
N ASN A 255 -36.30 29.36 16.80
CA ASN A 255 -36.15 28.32 17.82
C ASN A 255 -35.93 28.93 19.21
N LYS A 256 -36.67 29.99 19.51
CA LYS A 256 -36.59 30.72 20.78
C LYS A 256 -37.52 30.16 21.84
N ASP A 257 -37.37 30.70 23.05
CA ASP A 257 -38.31 30.51 24.15
C ASP A 257 -39.74 30.87 23.72
N HIS A 258 -40.69 30.19 24.34
CA HIS A 258 -42.10 30.24 23.96
C HIS A 258 -42.95 30.61 25.17
N ILE A 259 -44.13 31.15 24.88
CA ILE A 259 -45.10 31.55 25.89
C ILE A 259 -46.17 30.47 25.98
N THR A 260 -46.27 29.82 27.12
CA THR A 260 -47.37 28.89 27.42
C THR A 260 -48.46 29.64 28.20
N THR A 261 -49.72 29.44 27.83
CA THR A 261 -50.87 29.99 28.56
C THR A 261 -51.48 28.89 29.41
N ASN A 262 -51.47 29.10 30.72
CA ASN A 262 -52.12 28.22 31.68
C ASN A 262 -53.65 28.21 31.50
N PRO A 263 -54.36 27.17 31.95
CA PRO A 263 -55.82 27.11 31.87
C PRO A 263 -56.55 28.25 32.59
N ASP A 264 -55.88 28.96 33.50
CA ASP A 264 -56.39 30.13 34.23
C ASP A 264 -56.17 31.46 33.49
N GLY A 265 -55.61 31.44 32.28
CA GLY A 265 -55.33 32.60 31.45
C GLY A 265 -54.01 33.33 31.76
N THR A 266 -53.22 32.85 32.73
CA THR A 266 -51.88 33.38 33.00
C THR A 266 -50.86 32.86 31.99
N THR A 267 -49.89 33.68 31.58
CA THR A 267 -48.83 33.30 30.64
C THR A 267 -47.50 33.08 31.36
N LYS A 268 -46.75 32.04 30.99
CA LYS A 268 -45.39 31.78 31.47
C LYS A 268 -44.42 31.70 30.28
N ASN A 269 -43.25 32.30 30.42
CA ASN A 269 -42.15 32.05 29.49
C ASN A 269 -41.49 30.72 29.85
N GLU A 270 -41.43 29.81 28.89
CA GLU A 270 -40.73 28.55 29.01
C GLU A 270 -39.51 28.53 28.10
N ASP A 271 -38.37 28.22 28.72
CA ASP A 271 -37.09 28.10 28.02
C ASP A 271 -37.19 26.96 27.00
N ASN A 272 -36.86 27.26 25.75
CA ASN A 272 -36.69 26.22 24.75
C ASN A 272 -35.31 25.62 24.93
N THR A 273 -35.24 24.34 25.31
CA THR A 273 -33.99 23.62 25.60
C THR A 273 -33.57 22.67 24.49
N SER A 274 -34.39 22.56 23.43
CA SER A 274 -34.16 21.60 22.35
C SER A 274 -33.65 22.27 21.09
N VAL A 275 -32.64 21.67 20.48
CA VAL A 275 -32.19 22.02 19.13
C VAL A 275 -33.31 21.69 18.13
N ALA A 276 -33.48 22.54 17.11
CA ALA A 276 -34.45 22.31 16.05
C ALA A 276 -33.76 22.15 14.69
N THR A 277 -34.22 21.19 13.89
CA THR A 277 -33.81 20.98 12.51
C THR A 277 -34.92 21.44 11.57
N PHE A 278 -34.63 22.48 10.80
CA PHE A 278 -35.49 23.02 9.77
C PHE A 278 -35.15 22.35 8.43
N THR A 279 -36.15 21.82 7.75
CA THR A 279 -36.04 21.36 6.36
C THR A 279 -36.73 22.37 5.47
N ILE A 280 -35.95 23.25 4.86
CA ILE A 280 -36.42 24.30 3.96
C ILE A 280 -36.52 23.73 2.56
N GLN A 281 -37.74 23.62 2.05
CA GLN A 281 -37.98 23.26 0.66
C GLN A 281 -38.04 24.55 -0.17
N TYR A 282 -37.32 24.58 -1.29
CA TYR A 282 -37.28 25.73 -2.17
C TYR A 282 -37.30 25.29 -3.62
N ASN A 283 -37.93 26.11 -4.45
CA ASN A 283 -38.03 25.95 -5.89
C ASN A 283 -37.11 26.96 -6.57
N VAL A 284 -36.30 26.50 -7.51
CA VAL A 284 -35.41 27.34 -8.32
C VAL A 284 -35.94 27.33 -9.75
N SER A 285 -36.26 28.51 -10.28
CA SER A 285 -36.53 28.76 -11.69
C SER A 285 -35.35 29.49 -12.30
N LEU A 286 -34.72 28.90 -13.31
CA LEU A 286 -33.54 29.49 -13.96
C LEU A 286 -33.88 30.35 -15.18
N GLY A 287 -35.17 30.48 -15.52
CA GLY A 287 -35.63 31.17 -16.72
C GLY A 287 -34.96 30.62 -17.98
N GLN A 288 -34.32 31.51 -18.76
CA GLN A 288 -33.57 31.17 -19.97
C GLN A 288 -32.04 31.01 -19.75
N THR A 289 -31.57 31.12 -18.51
CA THR A 289 -30.15 31.14 -18.17
C THR A 289 -29.56 29.73 -18.22
N THR A 290 -28.40 29.50 -18.84
CA THR A 290 -27.79 28.15 -18.96
C THR A 290 -27.18 27.62 -17.66
N GLY A 291 -27.30 28.36 -16.56
CA GLY A 291 -26.85 27.94 -15.25
C GLY A 291 -26.85 29.11 -14.27
N ALA A 292 -26.88 28.79 -12.98
CA ALA A 292 -26.80 29.78 -11.92
C ALA A 292 -26.21 29.21 -10.65
N LYS A 293 -25.66 30.11 -9.83
CA LYS A 293 -25.22 29.78 -8.47
C LYS A 293 -26.19 30.44 -7.48
N VAL A 294 -26.82 29.64 -6.64
CA VAL A 294 -27.64 30.13 -5.53
C VAL A 294 -26.84 29.98 -4.24
N LYS A 295 -26.72 31.06 -3.49
CA LYS A 295 -26.01 31.10 -2.21
C LYS A 295 -27.03 31.23 -1.09
N PHE A 296 -26.88 30.39 -0.08
CA PHE A 296 -27.67 30.44 1.15
C PHE A 296 -26.74 30.83 2.30
N SER A 297 -27.18 31.75 3.14
CA SER A 297 -26.48 32.13 4.36
C SER A 297 -27.44 32.11 5.53
N TRP A 298 -27.06 31.47 6.64
CA TRP A 298 -27.86 31.41 7.85
C TRP A 298 -27.00 31.47 9.11
N GLY A 299 -27.47 32.18 10.13
CA GLY A 299 -26.78 32.30 11.40
C GLY A 299 -27.14 33.59 12.12
N GLU A 300 -26.32 33.94 13.11
CA GLU A 300 -26.35 35.26 13.74
C GLU A 300 -25.57 36.24 12.87
N THR A 301 -26.03 37.49 12.80
CA THR A 301 -25.37 38.54 12.02
C THR A 301 -23.89 38.65 12.42
N GLY A 302 -22.99 38.39 11.47
CA GLY A 302 -21.54 38.39 11.68
C GLY A 302 -20.91 37.03 12.00
N ASN A 303 -21.71 35.96 12.16
CA ASN A 303 -21.26 34.57 12.32
C ASN A 303 -22.17 33.63 11.51
N GLU A 304 -22.25 33.88 10.20
CA GLU A 304 -23.15 33.17 9.29
C GLU A 304 -22.47 31.93 8.71
N ASN A 305 -23.20 30.81 8.71
CA ASN A 305 -22.88 29.67 7.87
C ASN A 305 -23.27 29.98 6.43
N VAL A 306 -22.48 29.51 5.47
CA VAL A 306 -22.69 29.76 4.05
C VAL A 306 -22.59 28.46 3.28
N THR A 307 -23.55 28.20 2.41
CA THR A 307 -23.43 27.17 1.37
C THR A 307 -23.83 27.73 0.01
N SER A 308 -23.46 27.03 -1.06
CA SER A 308 -23.87 27.40 -2.40
C SER A 308 -24.09 26.17 -3.26
N GLU A 309 -25.14 26.22 -4.07
CA GLU A 309 -25.43 25.21 -5.07
C GLU A 309 -25.25 25.83 -6.47
N LYS A 310 -24.57 25.10 -7.36
CA LYS A 310 -24.45 25.47 -8.77
C LYS A 310 -25.41 24.60 -9.57
N TYR A 311 -26.30 25.25 -10.31
CA TYR A 311 -27.21 24.65 -11.26
C TYR A 311 -26.69 24.93 -12.66
N ILE A 312 -26.70 23.93 -13.53
CA ILE A 312 -26.33 24.05 -14.94
C ILE A 312 -27.51 23.50 -15.74
N LEU A 313 -27.97 24.29 -16.70
CA LEU A 313 -29.05 23.93 -17.61
C LEU A 313 -28.50 23.40 -18.93
N CYS A 314 -29.07 22.30 -19.36
CA CYS A 314 -29.02 21.88 -20.76
C CYS A 314 -30.08 22.71 -21.54
N PRO A 315 -29.71 23.38 -22.66
CA PRO A 315 -30.57 24.38 -23.32
C PRO A 315 -31.73 23.79 -24.13
N ALA A 316 -32.80 24.58 -24.25
CA ALA A 316 -34.14 24.25 -24.77
C ALA A 316 -34.30 23.94 -26.28
N ASN A 317 -33.43 23.15 -26.90
CA ASN A 317 -33.67 22.58 -28.24
C ASN A 317 -32.96 21.24 -28.44
N GLU A 318 -33.44 20.19 -27.78
CA GLU A 318 -32.59 19.03 -27.48
C GLU A 318 -32.73 17.81 -28.42
N ILE A 319 -33.63 17.80 -29.41
CA ILE A 319 -33.65 16.65 -30.35
C ILE A 319 -32.44 16.69 -31.29
N SER A 320 -31.89 17.85 -31.67
CA SER A 320 -30.69 17.94 -32.52
C SER A 320 -29.39 18.27 -31.76
N GLU A 321 -29.46 18.80 -30.53
CA GLU A 321 -28.30 19.36 -29.83
C GLU A 321 -27.94 18.70 -28.48
N TYR A 322 -28.71 17.72 -27.98
CA TYR A 322 -28.37 17.02 -26.72
C TYR A 322 -26.95 16.40 -26.72
N LEU A 323 -26.49 15.93 -27.88
CA LEU A 323 -25.14 15.40 -28.09
C LEU A 323 -24.25 16.33 -28.93
N GLY A 324 -24.74 17.49 -29.37
CA GLY A 324 -24.05 18.31 -30.39
C GLY A 324 -24.07 19.82 -30.15
N GLY A 325 -24.72 20.29 -29.09
CA GLY A 325 -24.79 21.68 -28.66
C GLY A 325 -23.79 22.01 -27.56
N ASN A 326 -24.15 22.93 -26.67
CA ASN A 326 -23.24 23.50 -25.65
C ASN A 326 -22.61 22.48 -24.69
N ASN A 327 -23.20 21.29 -24.53
CA ASN A 327 -22.72 20.24 -23.63
C ASN A 327 -21.89 19.16 -24.35
N PHE A 328 -21.70 19.27 -25.68
CA PHE A 328 -20.88 18.31 -26.41
C PHE A 328 -19.44 18.29 -25.89
N GLY A 329 -18.89 19.44 -25.52
CA GLY A 329 -17.56 19.53 -24.92
C GLY A 329 -17.44 18.71 -23.64
N ASP A 330 -18.36 18.91 -22.69
CA ASP A 330 -18.36 18.21 -21.41
C ASP A 330 -18.61 16.70 -21.57
N ILE A 331 -19.52 16.31 -22.47
CA ILE A 331 -19.79 14.90 -22.78
C ILE A 331 -18.57 14.26 -23.45
N ALA A 332 -17.94 14.93 -24.41
CA ALA A 332 -16.75 14.42 -25.10
C ALA A 332 -15.57 14.29 -24.14
N GLU A 333 -15.37 15.26 -23.23
CA GLU A 333 -14.35 15.18 -22.19
C GLU A 333 -14.60 14.00 -21.25
N LEU A 334 -15.83 13.81 -20.78
CA LEU A 334 -16.20 12.68 -19.94
C LEU A 334 -15.97 11.33 -20.63
N LEU A 335 -16.41 11.20 -21.90
CA LEU A 335 -16.19 9.98 -22.69
C LEU A 335 -14.70 9.73 -22.97
N SER A 336 -13.91 10.79 -23.16
CA SER A 336 -12.45 10.71 -23.28
C SER A 336 -11.81 10.24 -21.98
N GLN A 337 -12.27 10.75 -20.82
CA GLN A 337 -11.76 10.33 -19.53
C GLN A 337 -12.04 8.85 -19.26
N ILE A 338 -13.20 8.32 -19.67
CA ILE A 338 -13.53 6.89 -19.59
C ILE A 338 -12.55 6.08 -20.46
N ASP A 339 -12.36 6.46 -21.72
CA ASP A 339 -11.45 5.80 -22.66
C ASP A 339 -9.99 5.82 -22.14
N ASP A 340 -9.49 7.00 -21.76
CA ASP A 340 -8.12 7.20 -21.26
C ASP A 340 -7.87 6.39 -19.97
N THR A 341 -8.84 6.36 -19.05
CA THR A 341 -8.72 5.60 -17.80
C THR A 341 -8.69 4.09 -18.07
N ALA A 342 -9.57 3.58 -18.93
CA ALA A 342 -9.59 2.16 -19.28
C ALA A 342 -8.31 1.74 -20.04
N ASN A 343 -7.81 2.59 -20.93
CA ASN A 343 -6.54 2.39 -21.62
C ASN A 343 -5.35 2.41 -20.66
N LEU A 344 -5.36 3.30 -19.67
CA LEU A 344 -4.30 3.36 -18.66
C LEU A 344 -4.30 2.10 -17.78
N ILE A 345 -5.46 1.59 -17.36
CA ILE A 345 -5.58 0.31 -16.65
C ILE A 345 -5.04 -0.83 -17.51
N THR A 346 -5.42 -0.88 -18.79
CA THR A 346 -4.95 -1.89 -19.75
C THR A 346 -3.44 -1.81 -19.96
N TRP A 347 -2.87 -0.62 -20.07
CA TRP A 347 -1.44 -0.42 -20.24
C TRP A 347 -0.63 -0.83 -19.00
N ILE A 348 -1.15 -0.57 -17.80
CA ILE A 348 -0.46 -0.88 -16.54
C ILE A 348 -0.53 -2.37 -16.21
N TYR A 349 -1.71 -2.99 -16.35
CA TYR A 349 -1.95 -4.35 -15.87
C TYR A 349 -2.06 -5.40 -16.98
N GLY A 350 -2.25 -4.98 -18.23
CA GLY A 350 -2.27 -5.87 -19.38
C GLY A 350 -0.89 -6.35 -19.79
N LYS A 351 -0.85 -7.45 -20.55
CA LYS A 351 0.38 -7.89 -21.21
C LYS A 351 0.70 -6.96 -22.39
N PRO A 352 1.94 -6.98 -22.90
CA PRO A 352 2.25 -6.33 -24.16
C PRO A 352 1.26 -6.74 -25.26
N ASN A 353 0.65 -5.74 -25.89
CA ASN A 353 -0.39 -5.86 -26.93
C ASN A 353 -1.78 -6.32 -26.47
N TYR A 354 -2.06 -6.42 -25.17
CA TYR A 354 -3.44 -6.60 -24.72
C TYR A 354 -4.25 -5.33 -25.02
N ASP A 355 -5.46 -5.55 -25.50
CA ASP A 355 -6.51 -4.54 -25.60
C ASP A 355 -7.56 -4.72 -24.50
N LEU A 356 -8.59 -3.87 -24.51
CA LEU A 356 -9.69 -3.90 -23.56
C LEU A 356 -10.41 -5.26 -23.54
N ASP A 357 -10.66 -5.85 -24.71
CA ASP A 357 -11.39 -7.12 -24.81
C ASP A 357 -10.56 -8.28 -24.24
N ASP A 358 -9.24 -8.25 -24.46
CA ASP A 358 -8.31 -9.19 -23.84
C ASP A 358 -8.31 -9.05 -22.31
N MET A 359 -8.32 -7.83 -21.78
CA MET A 359 -8.43 -7.58 -20.34
C MET A 359 -9.71 -8.17 -19.77
N LEU A 360 -10.87 -7.84 -20.35
CA LEU A 360 -12.18 -8.29 -19.88
C LEU A 360 -12.35 -9.82 -19.96
N ARG A 361 -11.78 -10.45 -20.99
CA ARG A 361 -11.83 -11.90 -21.19
C ARG A 361 -10.92 -12.67 -20.23
N LYS A 362 -9.78 -12.09 -19.85
CA LYS A 362 -8.78 -12.74 -19.00
C LYS A 362 -9.01 -12.49 -17.52
N LEU A 363 -9.65 -11.37 -17.17
CA LEU A 363 -10.08 -11.10 -15.80
C LEU A 363 -11.34 -11.90 -15.46
N PRO A 364 -11.39 -12.58 -14.31
CA PRO A 364 -12.65 -13.13 -13.81
C PRO A 364 -13.62 -11.99 -13.49
N ASN A 365 -14.93 -12.27 -13.55
CA ASN A 365 -15.96 -11.26 -13.27
C ASN A 365 -15.89 -10.72 -11.84
N SER A 366 -15.35 -11.50 -10.89
CA SER A 366 -15.03 -11.07 -9.53
C SER A 366 -13.52 -11.10 -9.33
N ALA A 367 -12.81 -10.26 -10.09
CA ALA A 367 -11.37 -10.10 -9.97
C ALA A 367 -10.96 -9.62 -8.57
N THR A 368 -9.71 -9.91 -8.23
CA THR A 368 -8.99 -9.34 -7.10
C THR A 368 -7.87 -8.43 -7.62
N LEU A 369 -7.32 -7.58 -6.76
CA LEU A 369 -6.16 -6.76 -7.13
C LEU A 369 -4.95 -7.61 -7.56
N GLU A 370 -4.81 -8.82 -7.02
CA GLU A 370 -3.72 -9.73 -7.40
C GLU A 370 -3.94 -10.33 -8.80
N ASP A 371 -5.19 -10.53 -9.22
CA ASP A 371 -5.49 -10.97 -10.60
C ASP A 371 -5.04 -9.94 -11.62
N PHE A 372 -5.29 -8.65 -11.37
CA PHE A 372 -4.77 -7.55 -12.20
C PHE A 372 -3.24 -7.56 -12.23
N LYS A 373 -2.58 -7.70 -11.08
CA LYS A 373 -1.11 -7.75 -11.02
C LYS A 373 -0.54 -8.97 -11.75
N ASN A 374 -1.21 -10.11 -11.70
CA ASN A 374 -0.73 -11.36 -12.29
C ASN A 374 -0.85 -11.38 -13.82
N LEU A 375 -1.80 -10.64 -14.41
CA LEU A 375 -1.91 -10.52 -15.87
C LEU A 375 -0.63 -9.99 -16.51
N SER A 376 -0.01 -8.97 -15.90
CA SER A 376 1.28 -8.43 -16.35
C SER A 376 2.46 -9.42 -16.15
N LYS A 377 2.37 -10.31 -15.15
CA LYS A 377 3.45 -11.24 -14.75
C LYS A 377 3.53 -12.52 -15.58
N GLU A 378 2.45 -12.96 -16.22
CA GLU A 378 2.44 -14.16 -17.08
C GLU A 378 3.37 -14.05 -18.32
N THR A 379 4.13 -12.96 -18.46
CA THR A 379 5.21 -12.80 -19.44
C THR A 379 6.50 -13.54 -19.06
N ARG A 380 6.57 -14.19 -17.90
CA ARG A 380 7.71 -15.04 -17.49
C ARG A 380 7.26 -16.47 -17.30
N ILE A 381 7.59 -17.33 -18.26
CA ILE A 381 8.04 -18.74 -18.18
C ILE A 381 7.92 -19.26 -19.62
N SER A 382 8.90 -18.95 -20.46
CA SER A 382 9.14 -19.58 -21.76
C SER A 382 10.54 -19.16 -22.24
N SER A 383 11.57 -19.70 -21.59
CA SER A 383 12.93 -19.74 -22.14
C SER A 383 13.70 -20.86 -21.47
#